data_AF-G2LPV6-F1
#
_entry.id   AF-G2LPV6-F1
#
_cell.length_a   1.000
_cell.length_b   1.000
_cell.length_c   1.000
_cell.angle_alpha   90.00
_cell.angle_beta   90.00
_cell.angle_gamma   90.00
#
_symmetry.space_group_name_H-M   'P 1'
#
loop_
_entity.id
_entity.type
_entity.pdbx_description
1 polymer ?
#
loop_
_entity_poly.entity_id
_entity_poly.type
_entity_poly.pdbx_seq_one_letter_code
_entity_poly.pdbx_strand_id
1 'polypeptide(L)'
;MCCDIKSKIDTNIKSYFLGFLFSFILTIVPFLLVINKIFSSNTNYIICLLCAIIQIFVHFIYFLHLNFSEEKKWNVISLLFVIIIIFIIVFGSTWIMHHLNHYNYHTIKYAYN
;
A
#
# COMPACT_ATOMS: atom_id res chain seq x y z
N MET A 1 -19.62 16.61 36.12
CA MET A 1 -19.51 17.12 34.72
C MET A 1 -18.12 16.92 34.09
N CYS A 2 -17.00 16.89 34.84
CA CYS A 2 -15.66 16.64 34.26
C CYS A 2 -15.31 15.17 33.94
N CYS A 3 -16.08 14.17 34.40
CA CYS A 3 -15.70 12.76 34.22
C CYS A 3 -15.97 12.23 32.79
N ASP A 4 -16.98 12.77 32.08
CA ASP A 4 -17.33 12.35 30.71
C ASP A 4 -16.31 12.77 29.64
N ILE A 5 -15.55 13.83 29.90
CA ILE A 5 -14.56 14.36 28.94
C ILE A 5 -13.36 13.40 28.82
N LYS A 6 -12.97 12.71 29.90
CA LYS A 6 -11.84 11.77 29.91
C LYS A 6 -12.13 10.52 29.06
N SER A 7 -13.36 9.99 29.14
CA SER A 7 -13.82 8.81 28.38
C SER A 7 -13.86 9.03 26.86
N LYS A 8 -14.25 10.23 26.43
CA LYS A 8 -14.35 10.59 25.00
C LYS A 8 -12.98 10.81 24.33
N ILE A 9 -11.97 11.18 25.11
CA ILE A 9 -10.60 11.38 24.62
C ILE A 9 -9.90 10.02 24.43
N ASP A 10 -10.09 9.07 25.34
CA ASP A 10 -9.53 7.73 25.23
C ASP A 10 -10.02 6.99 23.98
N THR A 11 -11.29 7.13 23.61
CA THR A 11 -11.87 6.41 22.46
C THR A 11 -11.40 6.93 21.10
N ASN A 12 -11.18 8.25 20.98
CA ASN A 12 -10.66 8.84 19.75
C ASN A 12 -9.18 8.46 19.56
N ILE A 13 -8.33 8.69 20.55
CA ILE A 13 -6.89 8.37 20.46
C ILE A 13 -6.67 6.86 20.27
N LYS A 14 -7.47 6.01 20.92
CA LYS A 14 -7.41 4.55 20.74
C LYS A 14 -7.75 4.13 19.31
N SER A 15 -8.74 4.74 18.67
CA SER A 15 -9.05 4.43 17.26
C SER A 15 -7.91 4.81 16.32
N TYR A 16 -7.22 5.94 16.58
CA TYR A 16 -6.02 6.36 15.84
C TYR A 16 -4.76 5.55 16.18
N PHE A 17 -4.70 4.87 17.31
CA PHE A 17 -3.60 3.96 17.62
C PHE A 17 -3.85 2.54 17.09
N LEU A 18 -5.11 2.12 16.98
CA LEU A 18 -5.48 0.73 16.73
C LEU A 18 -5.08 0.24 15.33
N GLY A 19 -5.31 0.99 14.26
CA GLY A 19 -4.83 0.59 12.94
C GLY A 19 -3.40 0.98 12.61
N PHE A 20 -2.75 1.87 13.39
CA PHE A 20 -1.30 2.02 13.36
C PHE A 20 -0.65 0.74 13.87
N LEU A 21 -1.20 0.22 14.98
CA LEU A 21 -0.80 -1.05 15.55
C LEU A 21 -1.17 -2.24 14.64
N PHE A 22 -2.32 -2.18 13.95
CA PHE A 22 -2.73 -3.20 12.99
C PHE A 22 -1.78 -3.29 11.79
N SER A 23 -1.37 -2.14 11.21
CA SER A 23 -0.37 -2.07 10.14
C SER A 23 0.98 -2.62 10.59
N PHE A 24 1.38 -2.31 11.82
CA PHE A 24 2.62 -2.80 12.42
C PHE A 24 2.62 -4.33 12.58
N ILE A 25 1.52 -4.89 13.12
CA ILE A 25 1.32 -6.35 13.21
C ILE A 25 1.38 -6.99 11.82
N LEU A 26 0.68 -6.41 10.85
CA LEU A 26 0.59 -6.96 9.49
C LEU A 26 1.93 -6.90 8.74
N THR A 27 2.86 -6.03 9.13
CA THR A 27 4.22 -5.98 8.58
C THR A 27 5.15 -7.00 9.22
N ILE A 28 4.99 -7.25 10.51
CA ILE A 28 5.82 -8.22 11.25
C ILE A 28 5.51 -9.66 10.83
N VAL A 29 4.24 -9.99 10.59
CA VAL A 29 3.79 -11.32 10.14
C VAL A 29 4.53 -11.82 8.87
N PRO A 30 4.55 -11.09 7.74
CA PRO A 30 5.23 -11.54 6.52
C PRO A 30 6.75 -11.58 6.70
N PHE A 31 7.34 -10.68 7.50
CA PHE A 31 8.77 -10.71 7.81
C PHE A 31 9.20 -11.99 8.53
N LEU A 32 8.44 -12.37 9.57
CA LEU A 32 8.67 -13.61 10.31
C LEU A 32 8.47 -14.84 9.41
N LEU A 33 7.46 -14.83 8.55
CA LEU A 33 7.22 -15.91 7.58
C LEU A 33 8.35 -16.06 6.55
N VAL A 34 8.89 -14.95 6.02
CA VAL A 34 9.99 -14.96 5.04
C VAL A 34 11.29 -15.44 5.68
N ILE A 35 11.62 -14.98 6.89
CA ILE A 35 12.85 -15.35 7.59
C ILE A 35 12.85 -16.82 7.99
N ASN A 36 11.75 -17.30 8.56
CA ASN A 36 11.68 -18.67 9.07
C ASN A 36 11.59 -19.73 7.96
N LYS A 37 11.40 -19.35 6.70
CA LYS A 37 11.33 -20.24 5.52
C LYS A 37 10.52 -21.52 5.79
N ILE A 38 9.40 -21.38 6.49
CA ILE A 38 8.62 -22.52 7.03
C ILE A 38 7.98 -23.33 5.90
N PHE A 39 7.75 -22.72 4.74
CA PHE A 39 7.18 -23.37 3.57
C PHE A 39 8.14 -23.34 2.36
N SER A 40 7.87 -24.21 1.38
CA SER A 40 8.52 -24.20 0.06
C SER A 40 8.63 -22.78 -0.52
N SER A 41 9.73 -22.49 -1.22
CA SER A 41 10.04 -21.14 -1.76
C SER A 41 8.86 -20.50 -2.50
N ASN A 42 8.07 -21.27 -3.25
CA ASN A 42 6.89 -20.75 -3.95
C ASN A 42 5.79 -20.26 -3.02
N THR A 43 5.50 -21.00 -1.95
CA THR A 43 4.44 -20.67 -1.00
C THR A 43 4.79 -19.40 -0.22
N ASN A 44 6.06 -19.24 0.15
CA ASN A 44 6.55 -18.02 0.81
C ASN A 44 6.38 -16.77 -0.07
N TYR A 45 6.66 -16.87 -1.37
CA TYR A 45 6.45 -15.78 -2.32
C TYR A 45 4.98 -15.37 -2.41
N ILE A 46 4.07 -16.35 -2.52
CA ILE A 46 2.63 -16.08 -2.64
C ILE A 46 2.11 -15.37 -1.38
N ILE A 47 2.48 -15.85 -0.19
CA ILE A 47 2.03 -15.27 1.08
C ILE A 47 2.58 -13.84 1.25
N CYS A 48 3.84 -13.60 0.89
CA CYS A 48 4.45 -12.27 0.93
C CYS A 48 3.74 -11.30 -0.02
N LEU A 49 3.43 -11.72 -1.24
CA LEU A 49 2.69 -10.93 -2.22
C LEU A 49 1.30 -10.54 -1.68
N LEU A 50 0.58 -11.50 -1.11
CA LEU A 50 -0.76 -11.29 -0.57
C LEU A 50 -0.73 -10.29 0.60
N CYS A 51 0.27 -10.43 1.48
CA CYS A 51 0.47 -9.52 2.60
C CYS A 51 0.85 -8.11 2.13
N ALA A 52 1.70 -7.99 1.10
CA ALA A 52 2.07 -6.71 0.51
C ALA A 52 0.87 -5.94 -0.07
N ILE A 53 -0.04 -6.65 -0.75
CA ILE A 53 -1.28 -6.05 -1.26
C ILE A 53 -2.13 -5.51 -0.11
N ILE A 54 -2.38 -6.32 0.92
CA ILE A 54 -3.18 -5.90 2.09
C ILE A 54 -2.50 -4.71 2.79
N GLN A 55 -1.18 -4.72 2.89
CA GLN A 55 -0.40 -3.65 3.50
C GLN A 55 -0.60 -2.30 2.78
N ILE A 56 -0.67 -2.30 1.44
CA ILE A 56 -0.98 -1.09 0.66
C ILE A 56 -2.36 -0.55 1.03
N PHE A 57 -3.38 -1.40 1.12
CA PHE A 57 -4.73 -0.98 1.50
C PHE A 57 -4.79 -0.41 2.92
N VAL A 58 -4.18 -1.08 3.90
CA VAL A 58 -4.18 -0.63 5.29
C VAL A 58 -3.43 0.69 5.43
N HIS A 59 -2.25 0.82 4.81
CA HIS A 59 -1.48 2.07 4.82
C HIS A 59 -2.29 3.20 4.19
N PHE A 60 -3.01 2.94 3.09
CA PHE A 60 -3.92 3.91 2.50
C PHE A 60 -5.05 4.30 3.44
N ILE A 61 -5.77 3.35 4.05
CA ILE A 61 -6.88 3.65 4.96
C ILE A 61 -6.41 4.46 6.17
N TYR A 62 -5.23 4.13 6.72
CA TYR A 62 -4.71 4.75 7.92
C TYR A 62 -4.09 6.12 7.68
N PHE A 63 -3.28 6.24 6.63
CA PHE A 63 -2.70 7.51 6.20
C PHE A 63 -3.78 8.46 5.67
N LEU A 64 -4.79 7.91 5.01
CA LEU A 64 -5.99 8.62 4.55
C LEU A 64 -7.11 8.61 5.60
N HIS A 65 -6.81 8.47 6.89
CA HIS A 65 -7.70 8.94 7.94
C HIS A 65 -7.66 10.46 7.99
N LEU A 66 -8.05 11.06 6.88
CA LEU A 66 -8.50 12.43 6.85
C LEU A 66 -9.75 12.43 7.68
N ASN A 67 -9.64 13.07 8.85
CA ASN A 67 -10.79 13.41 9.67
C ASN A 67 -11.93 13.74 8.71
N PHE A 68 -12.98 12.92 8.69
CA PHE A 68 -14.22 13.17 7.94
C PHE A 68 -14.99 14.35 8.57
N SER A 69 -14.25 15.34 9.07
CA SER A 69 -14.73 16.66 9.43
C SER A 69 -14.93 17.44 8.13
N GLU A 70 -16.06 18.11 8.04
CA GLU A 70 -16.58 18.70 6.80
C GLU A 70 -15.63 19.73 6.17
N GLU A 71 -14.70 20.30 6.94
CA GLU A 71 -13.67 21.25 6.47
C GLU A 71 -12.51 20.61 5.69
N LYS A 72 -12.22 19.31 5.87
CA LYS A 72 -11.01 18.65 5.29
C LYS A 72 -11.28 17.70 4.13
N LYS A 73 -12.54 17.63 3.67
CA LYS A 73 -12.95 16.81 2.50
C LYS A 73 -12.12 17.10 1.25
N TRP A 74 -11.72 18.35 1.05
CA TRP A 74 -10.87 18.77 -0.08
C TRP A 74 -9.47 18.14 -0.06
N ASN A 75 -8.93 17.82 1.11
CA ASN A 75 -7.63 17.13 1.17
C ASN A 75 -7.76 15.67 0.69
N VAL A 76 -8.93 15.05 0.86
CA VAL A 76 -9.20 13.67 0.41
C VAL A 76 -9.25 13.64 -1.12
N ILE A 77 -9.94 14.62 -1.71
CA ILE A 77 -10.10 14.70 -3.17
C ILE A 77 -8.74 14.92 -3.86
N SER A 78 -7.89 15.79 -3.30
CA SER A 78 -6.55 16.06 -3.81
C SER A 78 -5.66 14.81 -3.74
N LEU A 79 -5.76 14.04 -2.65
CA LEU A 79 -4.95 12.84 -2.50
C LEU A 79 -5.41 11.72 -3.44
N LEU A 80 -6.74 11.53 -3.59
CA LEU A 80 -7.30 10.59 -4.56
C LEU A 80 -6.84 10.90 -5.99
N PHE A 81 -6.82 12.18 -6.36
CA PHE A 81 -6.36 12.63 -7.67
C PHE A 81 -4.89 12.26 -7.92
N VAL A 82 -4.01 12.46 -6.93
CA VAL A 82 -2.59 12.10 -7.04
C VAL A 82 -2.41 10.58 -7.19
N ILE A 83 -3.17 9.75 -6.45
CA ILE A 83 -3.11 8.28 -6.59
C ILE A 83 -3.44 7.85 -8.01
N ILE A 84 -4.51 8.41 -8.58
CA ILE A 84 -4.95 8.08 -9.94
C ILE A 84 -3.85 8.43 -10.95
N ILE A 85 -3.23 9.61 -10.81
CA ILE A 85 -2.10 10.01 -11.65
C ILE A 85 -0.94 9.03 -11.53
N ILE A 86 -0.55 8.65 -10.31
CA ILE A 86 0.54 7.68 -10.08
C ILE A 86 0.19 6.34 -10.74
N PHE A 87 -1.05 5.88 -10.62
CA PHE A 87 -1.50 4.63 -11.21
C PHE A 87 -1.39 4.66 -12.74
N ILE A 88 -1.84 5.75 -13.37
CA ILE A 88 -1.73 5.96 -14.82
C ILE A 88 -0.27 6.00 -15.26
N ILE A 89 0.60 6.71 -14.53
CA ILE A 89 2.03 6.82 -14.88
C ILE A 89 2.73 5.47 -14.73
N VAL A 90 2.48 4.71 -13.66
CA VAL A 90 3.14 3.42 -13.43
C VAL A 90 2.69 2.38 -14.46
N PHE A 91 1.38 2.25 -14.69
CA PHE A 91 0.87 1.34 -15.71
C PHE A 91 1.28 1.78 -17.12
N GLY A 92 1.18 3.06 -17.43
CA GLY A 92 1.58 3.63 -18.71
C GLY A 92 3.07 3.46 -18.98
N SER A 93 3.94 3.75 -18.01
CA SER A 93 5.39 3.57 -18.14
C SER A 93 5.78 2.10 -18.25
N THR A 94 5.15 1.21 -17.48
CA THR A 94 5.39 -0.24 -17.60
C THR A 94 4.99 -0.74 -18.99
N TRP A 95 3.84 -0.31 -19.51
CA TRP A 95 3.40 -0.65 -20.86
C TRP A 95 4.34 -0.12 -21.94
N ILE A 96 4.72 1.16 -21.85
CA ILE A 96 5.61 1.77 -22.84
C ILE A 96 6.97 1.08 -22.85
N MET A 97 7.56 0.82 -21.67
CA MET A 97 8.86 0.18 -21.53
C MET A 97 8.80 -1.25 -22.07
N HIS A 98 7.73 -2.00 -21.79
CA HIS A 98 7.57 -3.35 -22.32
C HIS A 98 7.44 -3.36 -23.85
N HIS A 99 6.70 -2.40 -24.42
CA HIS A 99 6.54 -2.27 -25.86
C HIS A 99 7.85 -1.86 -26.56
N LEU A 100 8.57 -0.87 -26.03
CA LEU A 100 9.87 -0.46 -26.54
C LEU A 100 10.92 -1.58 -26.40
N ASN A 101 10.94 -2.29 -25.27
CA ASN A 101 11.89 -3.38 -25.04
C ASN A 101 11.62 -4.56 -25.98
N HIS A 102 10.35 -4.89 -26.25
CA HIS A 102 10.01 -5.93 -27.22
C HIS A 102 10.48 -5.56 -28.64
N TYR A 103 10.27 -4.31 -29.05
CA TYR A 103 10.73 -3.79 -30.34
C TYR A 103 12.26 -3.82 -30.46
N ASN A 104 12.97 -3.30 -29.44
CA ASN A 104 14.44 -3.27 -29.41
C ASN A 104 15.08 -4.66 -29.32
N TYR A 105 14.48 -5.59 -28.56
CA TYR A 105 14.97 -6.98 -28.49
C TYR A 105 14.91 -7.65 -29.86
N HIS A 106 13.84 -7.40 -30.62
CA HIS A 106 13.73 -7.90 -31.99
C HIS A 106 14.85 -7.31 -32.85
N THR A 107 14.99 -5.99 -32.96
CA THR A 107 16.04 -5.35 -33.80
C THR A 107 17.48 -5.74 -33.43
N ILE A 108 17.82 -5.83 -32.15
CA ILE A 108 19.18 -6.23 -31.71
C ILE A 108 19.48 -7.69 -32.11
N LYS A 109 18.48 -8.57 -32.08
CA LYS A 109 18.64 -9.99 -32.45
C LYS A 109 18.87 -10.23 -33.94
N TYR A 110 18.33 -9.40 -34.84
CA TYR A 110 18.63 -9.45 -36.30
C TYR A 110 19.85 -8.61 -36.70
N ALA A 111 20.31 -7.69 -35.85
CA ALA A 111 21.55 -6.95 -36.12
C ALA A 111 22.82 -7.75 -35.79
N TYR A 112 22.71 -8.74 -34.89
CA TYR A 112 23.80 -9.65 -34.49
C TYR A 112 23.69 -11.06 -35.09
N ASN A 113 22.79 -11.28 -36.04
CA ASN A 113 22.61 -12.54 -36.78
C ASN A 113 22.42 -12.26 -38.26
#